data_AF-A0A183JPV9-F1
#
_entry.id   AF-A0A183JPV9-F1
#
_cell.length_a   1.000
_cell.length_b   1.000
_cell.length_c   1.000
_cell.angle_alpha   90.00
_cell.angle_beta   90.00
_cell.angle_gamma   90.00
#
_symmetry.space_group_name_H-M   'P 1'
#
loop_
_entity.id
_entity.type
_entity.pdbx_description
1 polymer ?
#
loop_
_entity_poly.entity_id
_entity_poly.type
_entity_poly.pdbx_seq_one_letter_code
_entity_poly.pdbx_strand_id
1 'polypeptide(L)'
;MKTSQESQSIRLEQEVRTIREEEKNEESKFHYLTANLELLHIQQNRLQNEIRGYVTSSSHVALSSNKNESTNETMEKRKSYREIYTRKIAEQEALTKTLKQEQKSLLENEKFGLKQVNLWKNLLQLLEIKKITKEFNEEREKAGGDYANVTKIEKDRMLL
;
A
#
# COMPACT_ATOMS: atom_id res chain seq x y z
N MET A 1 -77.00 -29.07 7.46
CA MET A 1 -76.27 -28.43 8.58
C MET A 1 -74.76 -28.63 8.51
N LYS A 2 -74.24 -29.86 8.34
CA LYS A 2 -72.77 -30.13 8.23
C LYS A 2 -72.04 -29.33 7.15
N THR A 3 -72.61 -29.22 5.95
CA THR A 3 -72.01 -28.47 4.83
C THR A 3 -71.86 -26.95 5.08
N SER A 4 -72.73 -26.38 5.92
CA SER A 4 -72.65 -24.96 6.31
C SER A 4 -71.50 -24.71 7.31
N GLN A 5 -71.32 -25.62 8.27
CA GLN A 5 -70.21 -25.57 9.22
C GLN A 5 -68.86 -25.76 8.52
N GLU A 6 -68.81 -26.67 7.55
CA GLU A 6 -67.60 -26.94 6.76
C GLU A 6 -67.23 -25.72 5.90
N SER A 7 -68.21 -25.06 5.29
CA SER A 7 -68.01 -23.79 4.56
C SER A 7 -67.54 -22.64 5.47
N GLN A 8 -68.04 -22.57 6.71
CA GLN A 8 -67.59 -21.59 7.70
C GLN A 8 -66.16 -21.89 8.18
N SER A 9 -65.80 -23.16 8.38
CA SER A 9 -64.44 -23.57 8.75
C SER A 9 -63.43 -23.14 7.69
N ILE A 10 -63.73 -23.41 6.41
CA ILE A 10 -62.84 -23.04 5.29
C ILE A 10 -62.64 -21.52 5.21
N ARG A 11 -63.71 -20.73 5.42
CA ARG A 11 -63.60 -19.26 5.44
C ARG A 11 -62.71 -18.77 6.58
N LEU A 12 -62.93 -19.29 7.79
CA LEU A 12 -62.12 -18.94 8.95
C LEU A 12 -60.66 -19.36 8.77
N GLU A 13 -60.40 -20.52 8.19
CA GLU A 13 -59.03 -20.95 7.87
C GLU A 13 -58.36 -20.02 6.86
N GLN A 14 -59.10 -19.52 5.88
CA GLN A 14 -58.57 -18.57 4.90
C GLN A 14 -58.31 -17.19 5.51
N GLU A 15 -59.20 -16.71 6.38
CA GLU A 15 -58.99 -15.48 7.16
C GLU A 15 -57.75 -15.59 8.05
N VAL A 16 -57.59 -16.70 8.78
CA VAL A 16 -56.41 -16.95 9.63
C VAL A 16 -55.12 -16.96 8.80
N ARG A 17 -55.14 -17.56 7.61
CA ARG A 17 -53.98 -17.54 6.70
C ARG A 17 -53.63 -16.12 6.26
N THR A 18 -54.64 -15.34 5.89
CA THR A 18 -54.48 -13.95 5.43
C THR A 18 -53.89 -13.09 6.55
N ILE A 19 -54.45 -13.17 7.76
CA ILE A 19 -53.98 -12.40 8.91
C ILE A 19 -52.53 -12.75 9.27
N ARG A 20 -52.14 -14.03 9.20
CA ARG A 20 -50.75 -14.44 9.46
C ARG A 20 -49.77 -13.91 8.42
N GLU A 21 -50.19 -13.82 7.17
CA GLU A 21 -49.37 -13.24 6.11
C GLU A 21 -49.23 -11.73 6.28
N GLU A 22 -50.31 -11.05 6.64
CA GLU A 22 -50.31 -9.62 6.98
C GLU A 22 -49.42 -9.32 8.21
N GLU A 23 -49.54 -10.12 9.27
CA GLU A 23 -48.72 -10.03 10.49
C GLU A 23 -47.23 -10.15 10.15
N LYS A 24 -46.85 -11.19 9.39
CA LYS A 24 -45.46 -11.40 8.96
C LYS A 24 -44.93 -10.22 8.12
N ASN A 25 -45.76 -9.69 7.23
CA ASN A 25 -45.40 -8.55 6.40
C ASN A 25 -45.19 -7.29 7.25
N GLU A 26 -46.06 -7.06 8.23
CA GLU A 26 -45.97 -5.91 9.11
C GLU A 26 -44.77 -6.00 10.07
N GLU A 27 -44.48 -7.19 10.60
CA GLU A 27 -43.27 -7.46 11.38
C GLU A 27 -42.00 -7.18 10.55
N SER A 28 -41.99 -7.62 9.28
CA SER A 28 -40.88 -7.35 8.36
C SER A 28 -40.67 -5.84 8.13
N LYS A 29 -41.76 -5.08 7.95
CA LYS A 29 -41.70 -3.61 7.83
C LYS A 29 -41.20 -2.96 9.12
N PHE A 30 -41.68 -3.43 10.28
CA PHE A 30 -41.27 -2.92 11.58
C PHE A 30 -39.76 -3.05 11.77
N HIS A 31 -39.18 -4.22 11.49
CA HIS A 31 -37.73 -4.43 11.59
C HIS A 31 -36.95 -3.57 10.60
N TYR A 32 -37.43 -3.47 9.35
CA TYR A 32 -36.80 -2.62 8.34
C TYR A 32 -36.78 -1.15 8.76
N LEU A 33 -37.91 -0.62 9.24
CA LEU A 33 -38.01 0.76 9.72
C LEU A 33 -37.13 1.00 10.95
N THR A 34 -37.07 0.05 11.87
CA THR A 34 -36.21 0.13 13.06
C THR A 34 -34.74 0.22 12.67
N ALA A 35 -34.27 -0.66 11.78
CA ALA A 35 -32.89 -0.63 11.29
C ALA A 35 -32.56 0.68 10.54
N ASN A 36 -33.51 1.21 9.75
CA ASN A 36 -33.33 2.50 9.10
C ASN A 36 -33.26 3.66 10.08
N LEU A 37 -34.03 3.61 11.17
CA LEU A 37 -34.02 4.63 12.21
C LEU A 37 -32.65 4.65 12.91
N GLU A 38 -32.10 3.48 13.24
CA GLU A 38 -30.74 3.37 13.77
C GLU A 38 -29.69 3.94 12.82
N LEU A 39 -29.78 3.61 11.52
CA LEU A 39 -28.88 4.14 10.50
C LEU A 39 -28.97 5.68 10.42
N LEU A 40 -30.17 6.24 10.45
CA LEU A 40 -30.39 7.68 10.46
C LEU A 40 -29.78 8.35 11.69
N HIS A 41 -29.91 7.74 12.88
CA HIS A 41 -29.25 8.25 14.08
C HIS A 41 -27.73 8.26 13.95
N ILE A 42 -27.14 7.21 13.38
CA ILE A 42 -25.69 7.17 13.11
C ILE A 42 -25.29 8.28 12.14
N GLN A 43 -26.05 8.47 11.05
CA GLN A 43 -25.78 9.53 10.07
C GLN A 43 -25.92 10.93 10.68
N GLN A 44 -26.95 11.17 11.49
CA GLN A 44 -27.15 12.43 12.21
C GLN A 44 -25.99 12.71 13.17
N ASN A 45 -25.56 11.72 13.95
CA ASN A 45 -24.42 11.85 14.84
C ASN A 45 -23.12 12.16 14.08
N ARG A 46 -22.89 11.52 12.93
CA ARG A 46 -21.74 11.82 12.06
C ARG A 46 -21.77 13.26 11.55
N LEU A 47 -22.93 13.72 11.07
CA LEU A 47 -23.10 15.09 10.58
C LEU A 47 -22.93 16.13 11.70
N GLN A 48 -23.47 15.87 12.89
CA GLN A 48 -23.30 16.75 14.04
C GLN A 48 -21.84 16.84 14.49
N ASN A 49 -21.11 15.72 14.49
CA ASN A 49 -19.68 15.73 14.78
C ASN A 49 -18.88 16.51 13.73
N GLU A 50 -19.25 16.40 12.45
CA GLU A 50 -18.62 17.14 11.36
C GLU A 50 -18.90 18.65 11.46
N ILE A 51 -20.15 19.05 11.72
CA ILE A 51 -20.53 20.46 11.98
C ILE A 51 -19.77 20.98 13.20
N ARG A 52 -19.66 20.20 14.28
CA ARG A 52 -18.88 20.58 15.44
C ARG A 52 -17.42 20.82 15.06
N GLY A 53 -16.84 19.93 14.24
CA GLY A 53 -15.49 20.11 13.70
C GLY A 53 -15.32 21.42 12.92
N TYR A 54 -16.29 21.76 12.05
CA TYR A 54 -16.27 23.04 11.33
C TYR A 54 -16.38 24.27 12.25
N VAL A 55 -17.31 24.24 13.21
CA VAL A 55 -17.53 25.36 14.13
C VAL A 55 -16.31 25.55 15.02
N THR A 56 -15.78 24.49 15.64
CA THR A 56 -14.60 24.59 16.51
C THR A 56 -13.32 24.95 15.78
N SER A 57 -13.21 24.61 14.48
CA SER A 57 -12.04 24.97 13.65
C SER A 57 -12.16 26.40 13.09
N SER A 58 -13.38 26.88 12.83
CA SER A 58 -13.66 28.26 12.37
C SER A 58 -13.70 29.28 13.51
N SER A 59 -13.99 28.86 14.73
CA SER A 59 -13.99 29.73 15.90
C SER A 59 -12.71 29.53 16.70
N HIS A 60 -11.72 30.42 16.52
CA HIS A 60 -10.61 30.58 17.48
C HIS A 60 -11.10 31.04 18.88
N VAL A 61 -12.42 31.20 19.07
CA VAL A 61 -13.03 31.69 20.31
C VAL A 61 -14.31 30.91 20.61
N ALA A 62 -14.42 30.46 21.87
CA ALA A 62 -15.59 29.92 22.56
C ALA A 62 -15.94 28.46 22.23
N LEU A 63 -16.24 27.55 23.16
CA LEU A 63 -16.69 27.68 24.54
C LEU A 63 -16.39 26.34 25.24
N SER A 64 -15.26 26.22 25.92
CA SER A 64 -15.06 25.13 26.89
C SER A 64 -15.09 25.71 28.29
N SER A 65 -16.29 25.79 28.87
CA SER A 65 -16.48 26.04 30.30
C SER A 65 -16.18 24.80 31.16
N ASN A 66 -15.50 23.77 30.65
CA ASN A 66 -15.05 22.64 31.46
C ASN A 66 -13.58 22.31 31.19
N LYS A 67 -12.73 22.84 32.06
CA LYS A 67 -11.27 22.76 32.04
C LYS A 67 -10.75 21.42 32.60
N ASN A 68 -11.39 20.28 32.27
CA ASN A 68 -11.07 18.98 32.86
C ASN A 68 -11.20 17.79 31.89
N GLU A 69 -10.84 17.95 30.62
CA GLU A 69 -10.65 16.79 29.73
C GLU A 69 -9.37 16.93 28.92
N SER A 70 -8.62 15.83 28.85
CA SER A 70 -7.32 15.72 28.20
C SER A 70 -7.35 16.32 26.78
N THR A 71 -6.64 17.43 26.63
CA THR A 71 -6.74 18.34 25.49
C THR A 71 -6.15 17.76 24.19
N ASN A 72 -5.36 16.69 24.24
CA ASN A 72 -4.68 16.15 23.07
C ASN A 72 -5.47 15.07 22.32
N GLU A 73 -6.17 14.16 23.00
CA GLU A 73 -6.88 13.05 22.33
C GLU A 73 -8.21 13.48 21.68
N THR A 74 -8.84 14.51 22.23
CA THR A 74 -10.11 15.04 21.71
C THR A 74 -9.92 16.04 20.56
N MET A 75 -8.72 16.58 20.37
CA MET A 75 -8.41 17.52 19.28
C MET A 75 -8.24 16.80 17.94
N GLU A 76 -7.56 15.64 17.93
CA GLU A 76 -7.42 14.79 16.73
C GLU A 76 -8.79 14.27 16.26
N LYS A 77 -9.65 13.85 17.19
CA LYS A 77 -11.03 13.43 16.93
C LYS A 77 -11.98 14.58 16.55
N ARG A 78 -11.54 15.84 16.68
CA ARG A 78 -12.31 17.06 16.36
C ARG A 78 -11.94 17.69 15.02
N LYS A 79 -10.95 17.15 14.28
CA LYS A 79 -10.64 17.63 12.93
C LYS A 79 -11.73 17.14 11.99
N SER A 80 -12.37 18.08 11.29
CA SER A 80 -13.39 17.76 10.27
C SER A 80 -12.77 16.85 9.19
N TYR A 81 -13.57 15.96 8.62
CA TYR A 81 -13.14 15.11 7.51
C TYR A 81 -12.53 15.94 6.36
N ARG A 82 -13.09 17.12 6.08
CA ARG A 82 -12.54 18.04 5.08
C ARG A 82 -11.10 18.44 5.41
N GLU A 83 -10.79 18.77 6.65
CA GLU A 83 -9.43 19.14 7.06
C GLU A 83 -8.47 17.96 6.92
N ILE A 84 -8.89 16.77 7.35
CA ILE A 84 -8.11 15.53 7.23
C ILE A 84 -7.79 15.24 5.77
N TYR A 85 -8.79 15.28 4.89
CA TYR A 85 -8.59 15.01 3.47
C TYR A 85 -7.79 16.10 2.77
N THR A 86 -8.00 17.38 3.11
CA THR A 86 -7.20 18.48 2.55
C THR A 86 -5.74 18.33 2.92
N ARG A 87 -5.44 17.97 4.17
CA ARG A 87 -4.06 17.68 4.62
C ARG A 87 -3.47 16.51 3.84
N LYS A 88 -4.19 15.39 3.74
CA LYS A 88 -3.74 14.21 2.99
C LYS A 88 -3.47 14.52 1.51
N ILE A 89 -4.30 15.36 0.89
CA ILE A 89 -4.09 15.80 -0.50
C ILE A 89 -2.78 16.59 -0.61
N ALA A 90 -2.56 17.56 0.28
CA ALA A 90 -1.33 18.35 0.28
C ALA A 90 -0.07 17.49 0.51
N GLU A 91 -0.15 16.50 1.42
CA GLU A 91 0.93 15.54 1.67
C GLU A 91 1.23 14.70 0.42
N GLN A 92 0.20 14.20 -0.26
CA GLN A 92 0.35 13.43 -1.50
C GLN A 92 0.92 14.26 -2.65
N GLU A 93 0.51 15.52 -2.78
CA GLU A 93 1.07 16.45 -3.76
C GLU A 93 2.55 16.76 -3.50
N ALA A 94 2.93 16.93 -2.23
CA ALA A 94 4.33 17.13 -1.84
C ALA A 94 5.18 15.89 -2.16
N LEU A 95 4.70 14.70 -1.80
CA LEU A 95 5.37 13.43 -2.11
C LEU A 95 5.55 13.27 -3.63
N THR A 96 4.52 13.57 -4.41
CA THR A 96 4.57 13.49 -5.87
C THR A 96 5.64 14.43 -6.46
N LYS A 97 5.79 15.64 -5.90
CA LYS A 97 6.84 16.58 -6.33
C LYS A 97 8.23 16.02 -6.03
N THR A 98 8.45 15.47 -4.84
CA THR A 98 9.73 14.86 -4.46
C THR A 98 10.08 13.69 -5.37
N LEU A 99 9.15 12.75 -5.59
CA LEU A 99 9.38 11.59 -6.45
C LEU A 99 9.70 11.99 -7.90
N LYS A 100 9.02 13.00 -8.44
CA LYS A 100 9.34 13.54 -9.78
C LYS A 100 10.75 14.13 -9.84
N GLN A 101 11.18 14.83 -8.79
CA GLN A 101 12.52 15.39 -8.71
C GLN A 101 13.59 14.29 -8.59
N GLU A 102 13.34 13.27 -7.77
CA GLU A 102 14.22 12.10 -7.65
C GLU A 102 14.33 11.34 -8.97
N GLN A 103 13.20 11.09 -9.65
CA GLN A 103 13.19 10.45 -10.97
C GLN A 103 14.00 11.26 -11.98
N LYS A 104 13.83 12.59 -12.01
CA LYS A 104 14.61 13.47 -12.90
C LYS A 104 16.10 13.37 -12.61
N SER A 105 16.49 13.43 -11.33
CA SER A 105 17.89 13.27 -10.90
C SER A 105 18.47 11.92 -11.31
N LEU A 106 17.70 10.83 -11.15
CA LEU A 106 18.12 9.50 -11.59
C LEU A 106 18.33 9.43 -13.10
N LEU A 107 17.41 9.97 -13.91
CA LEU A 107 17.54 9.99 -15.36
C LEU A 107 18.74 10.82 -15.85
N GLU A 108 19.01 11.96 -15.19
CA GLU A 108 20.20 12.78 -15.50
C GLU A 108 21.50 12.03 -15.16
N ASN A 109 21.50 11.30 -14.03
CA ASN A 109 22.68 10.59 -13.54
C ASN A 109 22.89 9.21 -14.16
N GLU A 110 21.86 8.59 -14.72
CA GLU A 110 21.90 7.24 -15.30
C GLU A 110 23.02 7.09 -16.33
N LYS A 111 23.15 8.05 -17.25
CA LYS A 111 24.16 8.02 -18.30
C LYS A 111 25.59 8.08 -17.75
N PHE A 112 25.81 8.85 -16.69
CA PHE A 112 27.14 8.97 -16.06
C PHE A 112 27.45 7.75 -15.18
N GLY A 113 26.47 7.27 -14.41
CA GLY A 113 26.59 6.07 -13.59
C GLY A 113 26.90 4.83 -14.44
N LEU A 114 26.20 4.66 -15.57
CA LEU A 114 26.44 3.54 -16.47
C LEU A 114 27.84 3.60 -17.10
N LYS A 115 28.32 4.80 -17.43
CA LYS A 115 29.71 5.00 -17.89
C LYS A 115 30.73 4.64 -16.81
N GLN A 116 30.51 5.07 -15.56
CA GLN A 116 31.39 4.74 -14.44
C GLN A 116 31.44 3.22 -14.18
N VAL A 117 30.28 2.54 -14.19
CA VAL A 117 30.22 1.08 -14.05
C VAL A 117 30.96 0.38 -15.19
N ASN A 118 30.83 0.86 -16.43
CA ASN A 118 31.52 0.28 -17.57
C ASN A 118 33.05 0.47 -17.46
N LEU A 119 33.51 1.67 -17.11
CA LEU A 119 34.92 1.96 -16.85
C LEU A 119 35.49 1.06 -15.74
N TRP A 120 34.73 0.84 -14.67
CA TRP A 120 35.14 -0.05 -13.58
C TRP A 120 35.26 -1.50 -14.04
N LYS A 121 34.30 -2.00 -14.83
CA LYS A 121 34.37 -3.34 -15.43
C LYS A 121 35.60 -3.49 -16.32
N ASN A 122 35.88 -2.51 -17.17
CA ASN A 122 37.06 -2.52 -18.04
C ASN A 122 38.36 -2.52 -17.23
N LEU A 123 38.42 -1.76 -16.13
CA LEU A 123 39.58 -1.75 -15.24
C LEU A 123 39.82 -3.14 -14.61
N LEU A 124 38.77 -3.79 -14.10
CA LEU A 124 38.87 -5.14 -13.55
C LEU A 124 39.36 -6.14 -14.59
N GLN A 125 38.83 -6.09 -15.81
CA GLN A 125 39.30 -6.94 -16.91
C GLN A 125 40.78 -6.70 -17.23
N LEU A 126 41.21 -5.44 -17.27
CA LEU A 126 42.61 -5.10 -17.56
C LEU A 126 43.55 -5.60 -16.45
N LEU A 127 43.13 -5.52 -15.19
CA LEU A 127 43.89 -6.05 -14.06
C LEU A 127 43.98 -7.58 -14.10
N GLU A 128 42.89 -8.27 -14.46
CA GLU A 128 42.90 -9.72 -14.61
C GLU A 128 43.85 -10.17 -15.74
N ILE A 129 43.76 -9.52 -16.91
CA ILE A 129 44.67 -9.79 -18.04
C ILE A 129 46.12 -9.52 -17.64
N LYS A 130 46.38 -8.42 -16.92
CA LYS A 130 47.72 -8.09 -16.44
C LYS A 130 48.24 -9.14 -15.47
N LYS A 131 47.39 -9.65 -14.58
CA LYS A 131 47.74 -10.73 -13.64
C LYS A 131 48.10 -12.01 -14.40
N ILE A 132 47.24 -12.45 -15.32
CA ILE A 132 47.49 -13.64 -16.15
C ILE A 132 48.77 -13.49 -16.97
N THR A 133 49.01 -12.32 -17.58
CA THR A 133 50.22 -12.08 -18.36
C THR A 133 51.48 -12.12 -17.48
N LYS A 134 51.37 -11.61 -16.24
CA LYS A 134 52.47 -11.67 -15.28
C LYS A 134 52.76 -13.10 -14.85
N GLU A 135 51.74 -13.88 -14.52
CA GLU A 135 51.87 -15.30 -14.17
C GLU A 135 52.47 -16.11 -15.33
N PHE A 136 51.97 -15.92 -16.55
CA PHE A 136 52.52 -16.53 -17.76
C PHE A 136 53.98 -16.14 -18.00
N ASN A 137 54.34 -14.86 -17.83
CA ASN A 137 55.72 -14.42 -17.97
C ASN A 137 56.62 -14.99 -16.87
N GLU A 138 56.16 -15.06 -15.60
CA GLU A 138 56.91 -15.68 -14.50
C GLU A 138 57.13 -17.18 -14.74
N GLU A 139 56.14 -17.89 -15.30
CA GLU A 139 56.28 -19.29 -15.72
C GLU A 139 57.27 -19.45 -16.87
N ARG A 140 57.24 -18.53 -17.86
CA ARG A 140 58.16 -18.51 -18.99
C ARG A 140 59.60 -18.27 -18.55
N GLU A 141 59.83 -17.32 -17.63
CA GLU A 141 61.13 -17.06 -17.02
C GLU A 141 61.63 -18.27 -16.22
N LYS A 142 60.78 -18.91 -15.41
CA LYS A 142 61.13 -20.15 -14.69
C LYS A 142 61.43 -21.32 -15.62
N ALA A 143 60.81 -21.36 -16.79
CA ALA A 143 61.05 -22.38 -17.81
C ALA A 143 62.34 -22.15 -18.63
N GLY A 144 63.06 -21.04 -18.42
CA GLY A 144 64.31 -20.71 -19.13
C GLY A 144 64.22 -19.50 -20.07
N GLY A 145 63.20 -18.65 -19.92
CA GLY A 145 63.01 -17.43 -20.73
C GLY A 145 62.73 -17.73 -22.20
N ASP A 146 63.23 -16.90 -23.11
CA ASP A 146 63.05 -17.07 -24.57
C ASP A 146 63.65 -18.38 -25.12
N TYR A 147 64.46 -19.08 -24.33
CA TYR A 147 65.10 -20.37 -24.68
C TYR A 147 64.44 -21.59 -24.04
N ALA A 148 63.34 -21.42 -23.29
CA ALA A 148 62.61 -22.50 -22.62
C ALA A 148 62.16 -23.62 -23.59
N ASN A 149 61.75 -23.24 -24.80
CA ASN A 149 61.38 -24.18 -25.85
C ASN A 149 62.61 -24.92 -26.43
N VAL A 150 63.78 -24.30 -26.45
CA VAL A 150 65.02 -24.90 -26.94
C VAL A 150 65.53 -25.96 -25.97
N THR A 151 65.47 -25.71 -24.66
CA THR A 151 65.89 -26.67 -23.62
C THR A 151 64.95 -27.88 -23.52
N LYS A 152 63.64 -27.73 -23.80
CA LYS A 152 62.72 -28.87 -23.95
C LYS A 152 63.09 -29.74 -25.16
N ILE A 153 63.38 -29.12 -26.31
CA ILE A 153 63.79 -29.82 -27.54
C ILE A 153 65.11 -30.58 -27.35
N GLU A 154 66.07 -30.01 -26.63
CA GLU A 154 67.35 -30.68 -26.33
C GLU A 154 67.16 -31.90 -25.41
N LYS A 155 66.29 -31.80 -24.40
CA LYS A 155 65.96 -32.94 -23.53
C LYS A 155 65.23 -34.06 -24.27
N ASP A 156 64.27 -33.73 -25.13
CA ASP A 156 63.56 -34.72 -25.95
C ASP A 156 64.49 -35.42 -26.96
N ARG A 157 65.53 -34.72 -27.46
CA ARG A 157 66.56 -35.31 -28.33
C ARG A 157 67.54 -36.24 -27.60
N MET A 158 67.70 -36.12 -26.28
CA MET A 158 68.54 -37.01 -25.48
C MET A 158 67.80 -38.25 -24.94
N LEU A 159 66.48 -38.34 -25.17
CA LEU A 159 65.62 -39.47 -24.76
C LEU A 159 65.28 -40.43 -25.91
N LEU A 160 65.95 -40.29 -27.06
CA LEU A 160 65.92 -41.20 -28.22
C LEU A 160 67.29 -41.89 -28.36
#